data_AF-A0A7W0Y4L5-F1
#
_entry.id   AF-A0A7W0Y4L5-F1
#
_cell.length_a   1.000
_cell.length_b   1.000
_cell.length_c   1.000
_cell.angle_alpha   90.00
_cell.angle_beta   90.00
_cell.angle_gamma   90.00
#
_symmetry.space_group_name_H-M   'P 1'
#
loop_
_entity.id
_entity.type
_entity.pdbx_description
1 polymer ?
#
loop_
_entity_poly.entity_id
_entity_poly.type
_entity_poly.pdbx_seq_one_letter_code
_entity_poly.pdbx_strand_id
1 'polypeptide(L)'
;MVPNPRGFTLIELMVTVALIGALAAIALPSFFKSSRTSKADSEISTVFAELAQKEEQYKSDSNGTYLAAAACPATPSTALQSIASCTASGQPWNTMRVSLPESQVRCSYAITAGPAATAPVPPTGFTMVAPPTSWFFIVATCDMDGDSATNSSYFTSSVDTQIQKQNVGY
;
A
#
# COMPACT_ATOMS: atom_id res chain seq x y z
N MET A 1 -33.39 -10.50 -55.29
CA MET A 1 -33.39 -9.11 -54.79
C MET A 1 -32.46 -9.04 -53.60
N VAL A 2 -31.33 -8.37 -53.72
CA VAL A 2 -30.39 -8.16 -52.59
C VAL A 2 -30.88 -6.91 -51.83
N PRO A 3 -31.15 -7.00 -50.52
CA PRO A 3 -31.58 -5.84 -49.75
C PRO A 3 -30.44 -4.82 -49.68
N ASN A 4 -30.76 -3.55 -49.93
CA ASN A 4 -29.78 -2.46 -49.86
C ASN A 4 -29.38 -2.22 -48.39
N PRO A 5 -28.10 -2.29 -48.02
CA PRO A 5 -27.69 -2.06 -46.65
C PRO A 5 -28.00 -0.60 -46.26
N ARG A 6 -28.78 -0.42 -45.19
CA ARG A 6 -29.04 0.89 -44.61
C ARG A 6 -27.73 1.37 -43.97
N GLY A 7 -27.13 2.45 -44.50
CA GLY A 7 -25.95 3.07 -43.92
C GLY A 7 -26.26 3.89 -42.68
N PHE A 8 -25.29 4.01 -41.77
CA PHE A 8 -25.36 4.89 -40.61
C PHE A 8 -25.44 6.36 -41.02
N THR A 9 -26.23 7.15 -40.28
CA THR A 9 -26.32 8.61 -40.51
C THR A 9 -25.25 9.36 -39.70
N LEU A 10 -24.81 10.51 -40.20
CA LEU A 10 -23.88 11.37 -39.46
C LEU A 10 -24.47 11.84 -38.12
N ILE A 11 -25.79 12.08 -38.07
CA ILE A 11 -26.47 12.49 -36.85
C ILE A 11 -26.52 11.37 -35.82
N GLU A 12 -26.69 10.12 -36.24
CA GLU A 12 -26.67 8.95 -35.37
C GLU A 12 -25.29 8.81 -34.71
N LEU A 13 -24.22 8.95 -35.49
CA LEU A 13 -22.86 8.92 -34.96
C LEU A 13 -22.59 10.09 -34.00
N MET A 14 -23.07 11.30 -34.30
CA MET A 14 -22.91 12.46 -33.41
C MET A 14 -23.59 12.28 -32.06
N VAL A 15 -24.83 11.79 -32.04
CA VAL A 15 -25.56 11.53 -30.79
C VAL A 15 -24.89 10.40 -30.00
N THR A 16 -24.44 9.33 -30.66
CA THR A 16 -23.74 8.23 -29.98
C THR A 16 -22.44 8.71 -29.32
N VAL A 17 -21.61 9.50 -30.01
CA VAL A 17 -20.36 10.03 -29.44
C VAL A 17 -20.65 10.98 -28.28
N ALA A 18 -21.69 11.82 -28.38
CA ALA A 18 -22.09 12.71 -27.28
C ALA A 18 -22.52 11.92 -26.03
N LEU A 19 -23.28 10.83 -26.20
CA LEU A 19 -23.70 9.97 -25.08
C LEU A 19 -22.51 9.22 -24.46
N ILE A 20 -21.60 8.67 -25.28
CA ILE A 20 -20.39 8.00 -24.77
C ILE A 20 -19.51 9.00 -24.01
N GLY A 21 -19.37 10.23 -24.51
CA GLY A 21 -18.61 11.30 -23.84
C GLY A 21 -19.17 11.65 -22.47
N ALA A 22 -20.49 11.79 -22.35
CA ALA A 22 -21.15 12.08 -21.07
C ALA A 22 -20.97 10.94 -20.04
N LEU A 23 -21.10 9.67 -20.48
CA LEU A 23 -20.89 8.51 -19.61
C LEU A 23 -19.42 8.40 -19.19
N ALA A 24 -18.48 8.62 -20.11
CA ALA A 24 -17.05 8.55 -19.84
C ALA A 24 -16.61 9.60 -18.82
N ALA A 25 -17.15 10.82 -18.87
CA ALA A 25 -16.82 11.89 -17.92
C ALA A 25 -17.11 11.52 -16.45
N ILE A 26 -18.15 10.73 -16.20
CA ILE A 26 -18.52 10.30 -14.84
C ILE A 26 -17.76 9.02 -14.45
N ALA A 27 -17.59 8.08 -15.38
CA ALA A 27 -17.02 6.77 -15.08
C ALA A 27 -15.49 6.78 -14.92
N LEU A 28 -14.77 7.55 -15.74
CA LEU A 28 -13.30 7.57 -15.76
C LEU A 28 -12.64 7.98 -14.43
N PRO A 29 -13.03 9.08 -13.74
CA PRO A 29 -12.36 9.48 -12.50
C PRO A 29 -12.47 8.40 -11.42
N SER A 30 -13.63 7.75 -11.29
CA SER A 30 -13.84 6.65 -10.35
C SER A 30 -12.98 5.42 -10.70
N PHE A 31 -12.89 5.09 -11.99
CA PHE A 31 -12.06 3.98 -12.46
C PHE A 31 -10.57 4.19 -12.15
N PHE A 32 -10.05 5.39 -12.39
CA PHE A 32 -8.64 5.69 -12.09
C PHE A 32 -8.33 5.63 -10.60
N LYS A 33 -9.24 6.09 -9.73
CA LYS A 33 -9.10 5.98 -8.27
C LYS A 33 -9.05 4.51 -7.83
N SER A 34 -10.02 3.70 -8.27
CA SER A 34 -10.08 2.27 -7.96
C SER A 34 -8.84 1.51 -8.45
N SER A 35 -8.37 1.81 -9.67
CA SER A 35 -7.16 1.20 -10.21
C SER A 35 -5.91 1.53 -9.38
N ARG A 36 -5.78 2.77 -8.88
CA ARG A 36 -4.66 3.16 -8.00
C ARG A 36 -4.70 2.41 -6.67
N THR A 37 -5.87 2.35 -6.02
CA THR A 37 -6.05 1.61 -4.77
C THR A 37 -5.75 0.12 -4.94
N SER A 38 -6.21 -0.50 -6.03
CA SER A 38 -5.93 -1.90 -6.33
C SER A 38 -4.43 -2.18 -6.50
N LYS A 39 -3.69 -1.28 -7.15
CA LYS A 39 -2.23 -1.40 -7.29
C LYS A 39 -1.51 -1.26 -5.95
N ALA A 40 -1.96 -0.32 -5.12
CA ALA A 40 -1.42 -0.16 -3.79
C ALA A 40 -1.68 -1.39 -2.91
N ASP A 41 -2.88 -1.97 -2.96
CA ASP A 41 -3.20 -3.19 -2.23
C ASP A 41 -2.29 -4.38 -2.61
N SER A 42 -1.97 -4.53 -3.91
CA SER A 42 -1.01 -5.56 -4.36
C SER A 42 0.43 -5.28 -3.93
N GLU A 43 0.84 -4.01 -3.93
CA GLU A 43 2.16 -3.59 -3.43
C GLU A 43 2.27 -3.87 -1.93
N ILE A 44 1.29 -3.44 -1.13
CA ILE A 44 1.26 -3.60 0.32
C ILE A 44 1.30 -5.06 0.73
N SER A 45 0.50 -5.92 0.11
CA SER A 45 0.51 -7.35 0.42
C SER A 45 1.89 -7.98 0.15
N THR A 46 2.55 -7.58 -0.93
CA THR A 46 3.89 -8.05 -1.29
C THR A 46 4.95 -7.54 -0.28
N VAL A 47 4.94 -6.24 0.02
CA VAL A 47 5.90 -5.62 0.93
C VAL A 47 5.71 -6.13 2.36
N PHE A 48 4.47 -6.24 2.85
CA PHE A 48 4.18 -6.76 4.18
C PHE A 48 4.64 -8.20 4.35
N ALA A 49 4.43 -9.05 3.32
CA ALA A 49 4.89 -10.44 3.36
C ALA A 49 6.42 -10.51 3.44
N GLU A 50 7.13 -9.73 2.62
CA GLU A 50 8.60 -9.67 2.66
C GLU A 50 9.10 -9.17 4.02
N LEU A 51 8.57 -8.03 4.51
CA LEU A 51 8.98 -7.46 5.79
C LEU A 51 8.72 -8.41 6.96
N ALA A 52 7.54 -9.03 7.02
CA ALA A 52 7.22 -9.99 8.07
C ALA A 52 8.15 -11.22 8.03
N GLN A 53 8.46 -11.73 6.84
CA GLN A 53 9.41 -12.84 6.69
C GLN A 53 10.81 -12.45 7.15
N LYS A 54 11.28 -11.24 6.80
CA LYS A 54 12.60 -10.75 7.20
C LYS A 54 12.71 -10.46 8.70
N GLU A 55 11.62 -10.01 9.33
CA GLU A 55 11.55 -9.87 10.78
C GLU A 55 11.70 -11.23 11.50
N GLU A 56 11.01 -12.28 11.04
CA GLU A 56 11.16 -13.61 11.63
C GLU A 56 12.56 -14.19 11.42
N GLN A 57 13.17 -13.92 10.27
CA GLN A 57 14.56 -14.29 9.99
C GLN A 57 15.52 -13.54 10.92
N TYR A 58 15.37 -12.22 11.05
CA TYR A 58 16.19 -11.39 11.91
C TYR A 58 16.07 -11.79 13.38
N LYS A 59 14.86 -12.09 13.85
CA LYS A 59 14.60 -12.61 15.20
C LYS A 59 15.38 -13.89 15.49
N SER A 60 15.42 -14.81 14.52
CA SER A 60 16.15 -16.07 14.64
C SER A 60 17.66 -15.83 14.75
N ASP A 61 18.19 -14.84 14.04
CA ASP A 61 19.62 -14.49 14.05
C ASP A 61 20.02 -13.61 15.24
N SER A 62 19.08 -12.84 15.80
CA SER A 62 19.33 -11.78 16.79
C SER A 62 18.80 -12.11 18.19
N ASN A 63 18.99 -13.34 18.65
CA ASN A 63 18.62 -13.79 20.00
C ASN A 63 17.14 -13.51 20.38
N GLY A 64 16.21 -13.60 19.43
CA GLY A 64 14.77 -13.49 19.71
C GLY A 64 14.18 -12.08 19.64
N THR A 65 14.93 -11.07 19.18
CA THR A 65 14.45 -9.69 19.05
C THR A 65 14.16 -9.29 17.60
N TYR A 66 13.06 -8.57 17.39
CA TYR A 66 12.71 -7.93 16.11
C TYR A 66 13.40 -6.57 15.96
N LEU A 67 13.45 -6.05 14.73
CA LEU A 67 14.10 -4.77 14.43
C LEU A 67 13.05 -3.68 14.17
N ALA A 68 13.22 -2.51 14.81
CA ALA A 68 12.40 -1.36 14.45
C ALA A 68 12.95 -0.68 13.18
N ALA A 69 12.06 -0.23 12.31
CA ALA A 69 12.41 0.54 11.12
C ALA A 69 11.57 1.82 11.06
N ALA A 70 12.25 2.96 10.96
CA ALA A 70 11.57 4.23 10.68
C ALA A 70 10.83 4.15 9.33
N ALA A 71 9.82 5.02 9.18
CA ALA A 71 9.05 5.14 7.95
C ALA A 71 9.98 5.33 6.74
N CYS A 72 9.88 4.45 5.76
CA CYS A 72 10.63 4.55 4.52
C CYS A 72 9.79 4.10 3.31
N PRO A 73 9.73 4.87 2.21
CA PRO A 73 10.19 6.26 2.07
C PRO A 73 9.62 7.20 3.15
N ALA A 74 10.37 8.22 3.56
CA ALA A 74 10.08 8.94 4.81
C ALA A 74 8.73 9.69 4.81
N THR A 75 8.29 10.17 3.66
CA THR A 75 7.05 10.94 3.51
C THR A 75 6.14 10.27 2.48
N PRO A 76 4.87 9.98 2.81
CA PRO A 76 3.89 9.57 1.80
C PRO A 76 3.81 10.58 0.66
N SER A 77 3.58 10.08 -0.55
CA SER A 77 3.44 10.91 -1.76
C SER A 77 2.53 10.24 -2.77
N THR A 78 1.82 11.05 -3.54
CA THR A 78 1.08 10.58 -4.73
C THR A 78 1.97 10.03 -5.85
N ALA A 79 3.28 10.29 -5.82
CA ALA A 79 4.24 9.73 -6.78
C ALA A 79 4.80 8.38 -6.29
N LEU A 80 5.26 7.54 -7.23
CA LEU A 80 6.07 6.39 -6.89
C LEU A 80 7.45 6.87 -6.40
N GLN A 81 7.92 6.28 -5.31
CA GLN A 81 9.15 6.66 -4.63
C GLN A 81 10.15 5.50 -4.65
N SER A 82 11.43 5.81 -4.84
CA SER A 82 12.46 4.77 -4.84
C SER A 82 12.69 4.21 -3.44
N ILE A 83 12.89 2.89 -3.34
CA ILE A 83 13.27 2.23 -2.08
C ILE A 83 14.79 2.21 -1.83
N ALA A 84 15.59 2.80 -2.73
CA ALA A 84 17.06 2.77 -2.61
C ALA A 84 17.57 3.42 -1.32
N SER A 85 16.87 4.46 -0.83
CA SER A 85 17.17 5.07 0.46
C SER A 85 16.84 4.17 1.65
N CYS A 86 15.89 3.25 1.49
CA CYS A 86 15.49 2.31 2.53
C CYS A 86 16.49 1.17 2.65
N THR A 87 17.08 0.73 1.54
CA THR A 87 18.08 -0.34 1.48
C THR A 87 19.53 0.17 1.50
N ALA A 88 19.74 1.46 1.77
CA ALA A 88 21.07 2.05 1.90
C ALA A 88 21.84 1.47 3.11
N SER A 89 23.17 1.55 3.06
CA SER A 89 24.02 1.12 4.18
C SER A 89 23.63 1.83 5.48
N GLY A 90 23.55 1.08 6.58
CA GLY A 90 23.12 1.58 7.89
C GLY A 90 21.60 1.68 8.09
N GLN A 91 20.78 1.38 7.08
CA GLN A 91 19.32 1.38 7.22
C GLN A 91 18.79 0.02 7.73
N PRO A 92 17.68 0.02 8.49
CA PRO A 92 17.09 -1.21 9.02
C PRO A 92 16.75 -2.25 7.95
N TRP A 93 16.25 -1.83 6.78
CA TRP A 93 15.89 -2.77 5.71
C TRP A 93 17.12 -3.44 5.10
N ASN A 94 18.26 -2.73 5.05
CA ASN A 94 19.52 -3.34 4.63
C ASN A 94 20.01 -4.36 5.67
N THR A 95 19.92 -4.05 6.96
CA THR A 95 20.27 -4.98 8.04
C THR A 95 19.44 -6.27 7.97
N MET A 96 18.14 -6.14 7.69
CA MET A 96 17.22 -7.26 7.49
C MET A 96 17.35 -7.95 6.12
N ARG A 97 18.13 -7.39 5.19
CA ARG A 97 18.29 -7.89 3.82
C ARG A 97 16.95 -8.02 3.09
N VAL A 98 16.11 -6.99 3.22
CA VAL A 98 14.84 -6.85 2.51
C VAL A 98 15.12 -6.72 1.02
N SER A 99 14.43 -7.54 0.20
CA SER A 99 14.56 -7.53 -1.25
C SER A 99 13.19 -7.55 -1.90
N LEU A 100 12.72 -6.39 -2.35
CA LEU A 100 11.46 -6.26 -3.05
C LEU A 100 11.62 -6.51 -4.56
N PRO A 101 10.60 -7.08 -5.23
CA PRO A 101 10.63 -7.26 -6.68
C PRO A 101 10.57 -5.92 -7.44
N GLU A 102 9.96 -4.90 -6.84
CA GLU A 102 9.86 -3.56 -7.39
C GLU A 102 10.87 -2.61 -6.71
N SER A 103 11.48 -1.72 -7.51
CA SER A 103 12.46 -0.73 -7.02
C SER A 103 11.81 0.60 -6.57
N GLN A 104 10.50 0.70 -6.74
CA GLN A 104 9.70 1.85 -6.35
C GLN A 104 8.43 1.38 -5.64
N VAL A 105 7.96 2.18 -4.70
CA VAL A 105 6.75 1.95 -3.91
C VAL A 105 5.92 3.22 -3.85
N ARG A 106 4.61 3.08 -3.74
CA ARG A 106 3.67 4.17 -3.52
C ARG A 106 3.58 4.55 -2.05
N CYS A 107 3.66 3.56 -1.18
CA CYS A 107 3.41 3.75 0.24
C CYS A 107 4.71 3.90 1.03
N SER A 108 4.62 4.62 2.15
CA SER A 108 5.65 4.67 3.18
C SER A 108 5.41 3.55 4.19
N TYR A 109 6.46 2.81 4.55
CA TYR A 109 6.38 1.63 5.42
C TYR A 109 7.22 1.85 6.67
N ALA A 110 6.62 1.68 7.84
CA ALA A 110 7.29 1.75 9.14
C ALA A 110 7.09 0.43 9.91
N ILE A 111 8.12 0.02 10.66
CA ILE A 111 8.09 -1.16 11.51
C ILE A 111 8.34 -0.71 12.95
N THR A 112 7.43 -1.04 13.84
CA THR A 112 7.63 -0.85 15.27
C THR A 112 7.77 -2.22 15.91
N ALA A 113 8.85 -2.42 16.65
CA ALA A 113 9.14 -3.64 17.38
C ALA A 113 9.24 -3.36 18.87
N GLY A 114 8.89 -4.36 19.68
CA GLY A 114 8.98 -4.27 21.13
C GLY A 114 9.26 -5.63 21.79
N PRO A 115 9.83 -5.63 23.00
CA PRO A 115 10.04 -6.86 23.74
C PRO A 115 8.71 -7.39 24.33
N ALA A 116 8.76 -8.62 24.83
CA ALA A 116 7.64 -9.29 25.47
C ALA A 116 6.96 -8.41 26.53
N ALA A 117 5.62 -8.48 26.60
CA ALA A 117 4.78 -7.77 27.57
C ALA A 117 4.90 -6.23 27.57
N THR A 118 5.64 -5.64 26.63
CA THR A 118 5.63 -4.18 26.43
C THR A 118 4.42 -3.80 25.60
N ALA A 119 3.65 -2.80 26.04
CA ALA A 119 2.44 -2.38 25.35
C ALA A 119 2.77 -1.76 23.97
N PRO A 120 2.20 -2.26 22.86
CA PRO A 120 2.34 -1.64 21.56
C PRO A 120 1.56 -0.33 21.49
N VAL A 121 2.06 0.64 20.73
CA VAL A 121 1.40 1.93 20.47
C VAL A 121 1.12 2.04 18.96
N PRO A 122 0.11 1.33 18.43
CA PRO A 122 -0.25 1.43 17.03
C PRO A 122 -0.89 2.80 16.72
N PRO A 123 -0.91 3.22 15.44
CA PRO A 123 -1.61 4.43 15.02
C PRO A 123 -3.12 4.38 15.34
N THR A 124 -3.73 5.55 15.48
CA THR A 124 -5.16 5.70 15.80
C THR A 124 -6.04 4.93 14.81
N GLY A 125 -6.87 4.02 15.32
CA GLY A 125 -7.75 3.18 14.50
C GLY A 125 -7.30 1.73 14.39
N PHE A 126 -6.05 1.43 14.73
CA PHE A 126 -5.53 0.07 14.87
C PHE A 126 -5.35 -0.29 16.33
N THR A 127 -5.49 -1.58 16.64
CA THR A 127 -5.27 -2.08 18.00
C THR A 127 -4.44 -3.36 17.94
N MET A 128 -3.61 -3.54 18.95
CA MET A 128 -2.81 -4.73 19.13
C MET A 128 -2.68 -4.99 20.62
N VAL A 129 -2.94 -6.23 21.04
CA VAL A 129 -2.74 -6.65 22.43
C VAL A 129 -1.30 -7.14 22.58
N ALA A 130 -0.60 -6.70 23.62
CA ALA A 130 0.77 -7.11 23.88
C ALA A 130 0.86 -8.62 24.09
N PRO A 131 1.60 -9.37 23.25
CA PRO A 131 1.81 -10.80 23.46
C PRO A 131 2.87 -11.07 24.55
N PRO A 132 2.92 -12.30 25.07
CA PRO A 132 3.96 -12.72 26.02
C PRO A 132 5.34 -12.92 25.36
N THR A 133 5.44 -12.80 24.04
CA THR A 133 6.68 -12.87 23.26
C THR A 133 7.06 -11.50 22.73
N SER A 134 8.29 -11.34 22.23
CA SER A 134 8.63 -10.18 21.40
C SER A 134 7.63 -10.03 20.25
N TRP A 135 7.42 -8.80 19.80
CA TRP A 135 6.42 -8.47 18.80
C TRP A 135 6.92 -7.39 17.84
N PHE A 136 6.30 -7.36 16.66
CA PHE A 136 6.39 -6.23 15.75
C PHE A 136 5.04 -5.96 15.11
N PHE A 137 4.86 -4.74 14.62
CA PHE A 137 3.79 -4.41 13.69
C PHE A 137 4.34 -3.52 12.59
N ILE A 138 3.68 -3.61 11.43
CA ILE A 138 4.04 -2.87 10.22
C ILE A 138 2.87 -1.95 9.90
N VAL A 139 3.20 -0.70 9.59
CA VAL A 139 2.24 0.30 9.12
C VAL A 139 2.66 0.73 7.73
N ALA A 140 1.75 0.67 6.77
CA ALA A 140 1.89 1.38 5.51
C ALA A 140 1.01 2.62 5.51
N THR A 141 1.52 3.73 5.00
CA THR A 141 0.78 4.98 4.79
C THR A 141 0.94 5.42 3.34
N CYS A 142 -0.16 5.64 2.65
CA CYS A 142 -0.18 5.99 1.23
C CYS A 142 -0.99 7.26 1.04
N ASP A 143 -0.44 8.20 0.27
CA ASP A 143 -1.11 9.42 -0.16
C ASP A 143 -1.71 9.17 -1.56
N MET A 144 -3.05 9.06 -1.66
CA MET A 144 -3.73 8.71 -2.92
C MET A 144 -4.37 9.93 -3.61
N ASP A 145 -4.63 10.99 -2.87
CA ASP A 145 -5.34 12.17 -3.33
C ASP A 145 -4.52 13.48 -3.31
N GLY A 146 -3.33 13.48 -2.71
CA GLY A 146 -2.43 14.62 -2.61
C GLY A 146 -2.71 15.54 -1.43
N ASP A 147 -3.67 15.18 -0.56
CA ASP A 147 -3.95 15.87 0.69
C ASP A 147 -3.26 15.14 1.85
N SER A 148 -2.27 15.79 2.45
CA SER A 148 -1.55 15.22 3.60
C SER A 148 -2.41 15.09 4.86
N ALA A 149 -3.65 15.62 4.88
CA ALA A 149 -4.55 15.56 6.03
C ALA A 149 -5.13 14.16 6.27
N THR A 150 -5.40 13.39 5.21
CA THR A 150 -6.02 12.06 5.32
C THR A 150 -5.35 11.07 4.38
N ASN A 151 -4.43 10.25 4.92
CA ASN A 151 -3.80 9.19 4.15
C ASN A 151 -4.48 7.84 4.38
N SER A 152 -4.44 6.99 3.36
CA SER A 152 -4.78 5.57 3.44
C SER A 152 -3.75 4.86 4.31
N SER A 153 -4.19 4.20 5.37
CA SER A 153 -3.33 3.48 6.30
C SER A 153 -3.66 1.99 6.33
N TYR A 154 -2.61 1.19 6.45
CA TYR A 154 -2.67 -0.27 6.46
C TYR A 154 -1.82 -0.79 7.60
N PHE A 155 -2.29 -1.84 8.25
CA PHE A 155 -1.68 -2.38 9.46
C PHE A 155 -1.66 -3.90 9.42
N THR A 156 -0.54 -4.47 9.84
CA THR A 156 -0.42 -5.89 10.15
C THR A 156 0.53 -6.07 11.32
N SER A 157 0.44 -7.20 12.02
CA SER A 157 1.26 -7.46 13.21
C SER A 157 1.74 -8.90 13.26
N SER A 158 2.72 -9.15 14.13
CA SER A 158 3.20 -10.51 14.40
C SER A 158 2.16 -11.41 15.06
N VAL A 159 1.09 -10.84 15.64
CA VAL A 159 0.02 -11.57 16.32
C VAL A 159 -1.22 -11.77 15.45
N ASP A 160 -1.47 -10.85 14.53
CA ASP A 160 -2.53 -10.90 13.54
C ASP A 160 -1.97 -10.48 12.17
N THR A 161 -1.86 -11.47 11.28
CA THR A 161 -1.33 -11.32 9.93
C THR A 161 -2.38 -10.81 8.94
N GLN A 162 -3.65 -10.65 9.37
CA GLN A 162 -4.65 -10.00 8.53
C GLN A 162 -4.31 -8.52 8.34
N ILE A 163 -4.39 -8.06 7.08
CA ILE A 163 -4.15 -6.66 6.75
C ILE A 163 -5.40 -5.86 7.11
N GLN A 164 -5.30 -5.08 8.18
CA GLN A 164 -6.31 -4.10 8.56
C GLN A 164 -6.12 -2.83 7.73
N LYS A 165 -7.22 -2.20 7.33
CA LYS A 165 -7.20 -1.01 6.46
C LYS A 165 -8.04 0.10 7.07
N GLN A 166 -7.60 1.34 6.86
CA GLN A 166 -8.32 2.53 7.30
C GLN A 166 -8.13 3.65 6.27
N ASN A 167 -9.17 4.48 6.09
CA ASN A 167 -9.19 5.61 5.15
C ASN A 167 -8.78 5.23 3.71
N VAL A 168 -9.17 4.05 3.24
CA VAL A 168 -8.76 3.55 1.91
C VAL A 168 -9.27 4.46 0.80
N GLY A 169 -8.34 4.90 -0.05
CA GLY A 169 -8.62 5.75 -1.21
C GLY A 169 -8.60 7.24 -0.91
N TYR A 170 -8.11 7.65 0.25
CA TYR A 170 -7.72 9.03 0.55
C TYR A 170 -6.18 9.06 0.53
#